data_AF-A0A7C2W8N4-F1
#
_entry.id   AF-A0A7C2W8N4-F1
#
_cell.length_a   1.000
_cell.length_b   1.000
_cell.length_c   1.000
_cell.angle_alpha   90.00
_cell.angle_beta   90.00
_cell.angle_gamma   90.00
#
_symmetry.space_group_name_H-M   'P 1'
#
loop_
_entity.id
_entity.type
_entity.pdbx_description
1 polymer ?
#
loop_
_entity_poly.entity_id
_entity_poly.type
_entity_poly.pdbx_seq_one_letter_code
_entity_poly.pdbx_strand_id
1 'polypeptide(L)' 'MTEFVDLIPEELIDPKKKEEFLMWLINLPVDIWTKKYILIEWCNLVGVALTEDLVKEVIGRAELTWG' A
#
# COMPACT_ATOMS: atom_id res chain seq x y z
N MET A 1 9.03 2.72 16.13
CA MET A 1 8.01 2.46 15.10
C MET A 1 8.65 1.47 14.16
N THR A 2 8.04 0.31 13.96
CA THR A 2 8.56 -0.68 13.01
C THR A 2 8.39 -0.08 11.61
N GLU A 3 9.49 0.17 10.91
CA GLU A 3 9.44 0.65 9.53
C GLU A 3 9.05 -0.54 8.65
N PHE A 4 7.85 -0.52 8.08
CA PHE A 4 7.43 -1.59 7.17
C PHE A 4 8.06 -1.43 5.78
N VAL A 5 8.73 -0.30 5.54
CA VAL A 5 9.58 -0.02 4.37
C VAL A 5 10.57 -1.16 4.07
N ASP A 6 11.16 -1.79 5.09
CA ASP A 6 12.12 -2.89 4.89
C ASP A 6 11.50 -4.14 4.26
N LEU A 7 10.16 -4.25 4.27
CA LEU A 7 9.43 -5.34 3.62
C LEU A 7 9.18 -5.06 2.14
N ILE A 8 9.31 -3.81 1.69
CA ILE A 8 9.05 -3.41 0.32
C ILE A 8 10.25 -3.82 -0.53
N PRO A 9 10.06 -4.65 -1.58
CA PRO A 9 11.12 -4.97 -2.52
C PRO A 9 11.71 -3.69 -3.13
N GLU A 10 13.04 -3.58 -3.17
CA GLU A 10 13.74 -2.38 -3.65
C GLU A 10 13.32 -2.00 -5.08
N GLU A 11 13.03 -2.99 -5.92
CA GLU A 11 12.57 -2.79 -7.29
C GLU A 11 11.19 -2.14 -7.40
N LEU A 12 10.41 -2.12 -6.31
CA LEU A 12 9.10 -1.47 -6.23
C LEU A 12 9.18 -0.07 -5.61
N ILE A 13 10.35 0.37 -5.13
CA ILE A 13 10.60 1.73 -4.60
C ILE A 13 10.86 2.70 -5.77
N ASP A 14 9.89 2.81 -6.68
CA ASP A 14 9.91 3.76 -7.80
C ASP A 14 8.48 4.26 -8.04
N PRO A 15 8.24 5.58 -8.15
CA PRO A 15 6.90 6.11 -8.44
C PRO A 15 6.29 5.56 -9.74
N LYS A 16 7.11 5.12 -10.70
CA LYS A 16 6.67 4.48 -11.96
C LYS A 16 6.21 3.05 -11.79
N LYS A 17 6.55 2.40 -10.67
CA LYS A 17 6.21 1.01 -10.33
C LYS A 17 4.91 0.90 -9.52
N LYS A 18 4.11 1.97 -9.49
CA LYS A 18 2.84 2.04 -8.76
C LYS A 18 1.94 0.81 -8.95
N GLU A 19 1.67 0.40 -10.18
CA GLU A 19 0.80 -0.76 -10.44
C GLU A 19 1.38 -2.06 -9.87
N GLU A 20 2.67 -2.31 -10.08
CA GLU A 20 3.36 -3.50 -9.58
C GLU A 20 3.39 -3.52 -8.04
N PHE A 21 3.62 -2.36 -7.42
CA PHE A 21 3.57 -2.19 -5.97
C PHE A 21 2.17 -2.48 -5.41
N LEU A 22 1.11 -1.94 -6.01
CA LEU A 22 -0.26 -2.18 -5.57
C LEU A 22 -0.62 -3.67 -5.68
N MET A 23 -0.25 -4.32 -6.78
CA MET A 23 -0.45 -5.75 -6.98
C MET A 23 0.28 -6.57 -5.92
N TRP A 24 1.53 -6.24 -5.60
CA TRP A 24 2.28 -6.88 -4.53
C TRP A 24 1.58 -6.69 -3.17
N LEU A 25 1.19 -5.46 -2.84
CA LEU A 25 0.58 -5.09 -1.58
C LEU A 25 -0.80 -5.77 -1.35
N ILE A 26 -1.62 -5.85 -2.40
CA ILE A 26 -2.92 -6.53 -2.36
C ILE A 26 -2.74 -8.03 -2.06
N ASN A 27 -1.71 -8.66 -2.62
CA ASN A 27 -1.45 -10.09 -2.45
C ASN A 27 -0.74 -10.44 -1.12
N LEU A 28 -0.29 -9.45 -0.34
CA LEU A 28 0.31 -9.74 0.96
C LEU A 28 -0.72 -10.36 1.93
N PRO A 29 -0.35 -11.45 2.64
CA PRO A 29 -1.20 -12.11 3.63
C PRO A 29 -1.13 -11.39 4.98
N VAL A 30 -1.34 -10.06 4.97
CA VAL A 30 -1.37 -9.21 6.16
C VAL A 30 -2.73 -8.52 6.29
N ASP A 31 -3.05 -8.02 7.47
CA ASP A 31 -4.31 -7.34 7.72
C ASP A 31 -4.40 -5.99 6.98
N ILE A 32 -5.61 -5.48 6.88
CA ILE A 32 -5.94 -4.25 6.14
C ILE A 32 -5.20 -3.02 6.69
N TRP A 33 -5.03 -2.93 8.01
CA TRP A 33 -4.33 -1.79 8.63
C TRP A 33 -2.85 -1.83 8.26
N THR A 34 -2.23 -3.00 8.34
CA THR A 34 -0.84 -3.20 7.90
C THR A 34 -0.66 -2.81 6.43
N LYS A 35 -1.57 -3.23 5.53
CA LYS A 35 -1.52 -2.79 4.11
C LYS A 35 -1.62 -1.28 3.96
N LYS A 36 -2.49 -0.64 4.75
CA LYS A 36 -2.66 0.81 4.73
C LYS A 36 -1.39 1.54 5.19
N TYR A 37 -0.72 1.06 6.24
CA TYR A 37 0.54 1.64 6.69
C TYR A 37 1.65 1.49 5.65
N ILE A 38 1.78 0.31 5.04
CA ILE A 38 2.76 0.07 3.96
C ILE A 38 2.50 1.01 2.77
N LEU A 39 1.24 1.21 2.37
CA LEU A 39 0.87 2.15 1.31
C LEU A 39 1.29 3.59 1.64
N ILE A 40 1.02 4.04 2.87
CA ILE A 40 1.38 5.40 3.32
C ILE A 40 2.89 5.59 3.29
N GLU A 41 3.66 4.63 3.82
CA GLU A 41 5.12 4.69 3.84
C GLU A 41 5.69 4.70 2.42
N TRP A 42 5.19 3.84 1.54
CA TRP A 42 5.61 3.80 0.15
C TRP A 42 5.33 5.13 -0.57
N CYS A 43 4.13 5.69 -0.43
CA CYS A 43 3.77 6.99 -1.00
C CYS A 43 4.72 8.11 -0.54
N ASN A 44 5.04 8.15 0.76
CA ASN A 44 5.98 9.13 1.32
C ASN A 44 7.40 8.93 0.77
N LEU A 45 7.85 7.68 0.62
CA LEU A 45 9.19 7.32 0.18
C LEU A 45 9.43 7.68 -1.29
N VAL A 46 8.47 7.40 -2.16
CA VAL A 46 8.58 7.61 -3.62
C VAL A 46 8.05 8.97 -4.09
N GLY A 47 7.48 9.77 -3.17
CA GLY A 47 6.93 11.08 -3.46
C GLY A 47 5.59 11.05 -4.23
N VAL A 48 4.81 9.98 -4.09
CA VAL A 48 3.48 9.85 -4.70
C VAL A 48 2.42 10.35 -3.74
N ALA A 49 1.50 11.17 -4.23
CA ALA A 49 0.36 11.62 -3.45
C ALA A 49 -0.54 10.44 -3.05
N LEU A 50 -0.75 10.25 -1.76
CA LEU A 50 -1.73 9.31 -1.23
C LEU A 50 -3.14 9.83 -1.50
N THR A 51 -3.95 9.07 -2.23
CA THR A 51 -5.35 9.40 -2.51
C THR A 51 -6.30 8.39 -1.89
N GLU A 52 -7.56 8.80 -1.71
CA GLU A 52 -8.62 7.90 -1.21
C GLU A 52 -8.83 6.70 -2.16
N ASP A 53 -8.75 6.92 -3.47
CA ASP A 53 -8.84 5.85 -4.47
C ASP A 53 -7.73 4.82 -4.28
N LEU A 54 -6.48 5.26 -4.08
CA LEU A 54 -5.34 4.39 -3.81
C LEU A 54 -5.56 3.49 -2.59
N VAL A 55 -6.12 4.08 -1.54
CA VAL A 55 -6.46 3.33 -0.32
C VAL A 55 -7.52 2.27 -0.64
N LYS A 56 -8.60 2.64 -1.34
CA LYS A 56 -9.70 1.74 -1.73
C LYS A 56 -9.24 0.59 -2.63
N GLU A 57 -8.30 0.82 -3.54
CA GLU A 57 -7.71 -0.24 -4.37
C GLU A 57 -7.01 -1.31 -3.53
N VAL A 58 -6.31 -0.90 -2.45
CA VAL A 58 -5.52 -1.81 -1.60
C VAL A 58 -6.37 -2.53 -0.57
N ILE A 59 -7.25 -1.81 0.11
CA ILE A 59 -8.06 -2.37 1.20
C ILE A 59 -9.38 -2.99 0.72
N GLY A 60 -9.67 -2.84 -0.58
CA GLY A 60 -10.94 -3.17 -1.17
C GLY A 60 -12.09 -2.35 -0.57
N ARG A 61 -13.31 -2.68 -0.96
CA ARG A 61 -14.53 -2.22 -0.29
C ARG A 61 -14.72 -2.89 1.08
N ALA A 62 -13.67 -3.07 1.88
CA ALA A 62 -13.79 -3.55 3.26
C ALA A 62 -14.65 -2.60 4.12
N GLU A 63 -14.81 -1.34 3.69
CA GLU A 63 -15.76 -0.37 4.22
C GLU A 63 -17.24 -0.74 3.96
N LEU A 64 -17.54 -1.64 3.02
CA LEU A 64 -18.90 -2.15 2.72
C LEU A 64 -19.22 -3.49 3.37
N THR A 65 -18.24 -4.19 3.96
CA THR A 65 -18.48 -5.44 4.71
C THR A 65 -18.74 -5.21 6.20
N TRP A 66 -18.65 -3.96 6.66
CA TRP A 66 -19.07 -3.52 8.00
C TRP A 66 -20.33 -2.64 7.92
N GLY A 67 -21.30 -3.06 7.10
CA GLY A 67 -22.68 -2.56 7.09
C GLY A 67 -23.63 -3.57 7.73
#